data_AF-A0AAU3W9I8-F1
#
_entry.id   AF-A0AAU3W9I8-F1
#
_cell.length_a   1.000
_cell.length_b   1.000
_cell.length_c   1.000
_cell.angle_alpha   90.00
_cell.angle_beta   90.00
_cell.angle_gamma   90.00
#
_symmetry.space_group_name_H-M   'P 1'
#
loop_
_entity.id
_entity.type
_entity.pdbx_description
1 polymer ?
#
loop_
_entity_poly.entity_id
_entity_poly.type
_entity_poly.pdbx_seq_one_letter_code
_entity_poly.pdbx_strand_id
1 'polypeptide(L)'
;MSCGTDDTPPPPPATTSSPTPSERPLSPKESIISSPVPTAAAPEDPARAEEEIRESWARFFSPESSVEDRADVAENGGQYQLMIEALAKDRKSRLLRVRVDSVTFVSDLRARVGYTLFSDGRKVGPENPGESVRQDDTWKVTEKTVCSLTKYGTDVPQAPTC
;
A
#
# COMPACT_ATOMS: atom_id res chain seq x y z
N MET A 1 -52.33 -53.14 -19.32
CA MET A 1 -52.74 -52.81 -17.95
C MET A 1 -51.88 -53.67 -17.03
N SER A 2 -51.11 -53.15 -16.08
CA SER A 2 -50.91 -51.74 -15.68
C SER A 2 -49.47 -51.51 -15.19
N CYS A 3 -49.02 -50.26 -15.15
CA CYS A 3 -47.78 -49.87 -14.47
C CYS A 3 -48.00 -49.79 -12.94
N GLY A 4 -46.93 -49.92 -12.15
CA GLY A 4 -46.96 -49.80 -10.68
C GLY A 4 -46.37 -48.48 -10.16
N THR A 5 -46.52 -48.23 -8.86
CA THR A 5 -45.75 -47.26 -8.05
C THR A 5 -46.04 -47.45 -6.56
N ASP A 6 -45.06 -47.09 -5.72
CA ASP A 6 -44.86 -47.42 -4.30
C ASP A 6 -43.91 -46.32 -3.73
N ASP A 7 -43.73 -45.97 -2.46
CA ASP A 7 -44.34 -46.21 -1.12
C ASP A 7 -43.63 -45.21 -0.15
N THR A 8 -44.17 -44.60 0.92
CA THR A 8 -45.55 -44.35 1.40
C THR A 8 -45.57 -43.03 2.22
N PRO A 9 -46.67 -42.25 2.24
CA PRO A 9 -46.79 -41.00 3.00
C PRO A 9 -47.20 -41.20 4.48
N PRO A 10 -47.04 -40.16 5.34
CA PRO A 10 -48.25 -39.50 5.87
C PRO A 10 -48.18 -37.95 6.06
N PRO A 11 -49.33 -37.25 6.28
CA PRO A 11 -49.49 -35.76 6.33
C PRO A 11 -50.00 -35.27 7.72
N PRO A 12 -50.70 -34.11 7.95
CA PRO A 12 -50.92 -32.83 7.21
C PRO A 12 -50.25 -31.66 8.00
N PRO A 13 -50.76 -30.41 8.26
CA PRO A 13 -51.84 -29.52 7.75
C PRO A 13 -51.29 -28.44 6.75
N ALA A 14 -51.91 -27.34 6.27
CA ALA A 14 -53.04 -26.43 6.56
C ALA A 14 -52.81 -25.35 7.65
N THR A 15 -53.02 -24.04 7.44
CA THR A 15 -53.66 -23.24 6.35
C THR A 15 -52.75 -21.98 6.11
N THR A 16 -52.95 -20.93 5.28
CA THR A 16 -54.11 -20.20 4.73
C THR A 16 -53.76 -19.40 3.44
N SER A 17 -54.76 -18.79 2.82
CA SER A 17 -54.83 -18.09 1.52
C SER A 17 -54.04 -16.78 1.30
N SER A 18 -53.75 -16.51 0.02
CA SER A 18 -53.40 -15.20 -0.59
C SER A 18 -54.59 -14.19 -0.53
N PRO A 19 -54.39 -12.87 -0.81
CA PRO A 19 -54.34 -12.42 -2.21
C PRO A 19 -53.44 -11.19 -2.54
N THR A 20 -53.00 -11.11 -3.81
CA THR A 20 -52.67 -9.87 -4.56
C THR A 20 -53.93 -9.31 -5.24
N PRO A 21 -54.05 -8.01 -5.62
CA PRO A 21 -52.98 -7.23 -6.29
C PRO A 21 -52.85 -5.72 -5.96
N SER A 22 -51.73 -5.16 -6.44
CA SER A 22 -51.49 -3.78 -6.91
C SER A 22 -52.22 -2.59 -6.28
N GLU A 23 -51.45 -1.78 -5.53
CA GLU A 23 -51.39 -0.33 -5.77
C GLU A 23 -49.94 0.16 -5.56
N ARG A 24 -49.56 1.35 -6.08
CA ARG A 24 -48.16 1.83 -6.14
C ARG A 24 -48.02 3.22 -5.52
N PRO A 25 -47.11 3.41 -4.55
CA PRO A 25 -46.16 4.52 -4.69
C PRO A 25 -44.72 4.21 -4.25
N LEU A 26 -43.78 4.78 -5.02
CA LEU A 26 -42.47 5.35 -4.63
C LEU A 26 -41.41 4.50 -3.86
N SER A 27 -40.16 4.66 -4.30
CA SER A 27 -38.93 4.38 -3.53
C SER A 27 -38.94 5.04 -2.15
N PRO A 28 -38.29 4.44 -1.14
CA PRO A 28 -36.82 4.58 -1.07
C PRO A 28 -36.03 3.48 -1.78
N LYS A 29 -34.98 3.88 -2.50
CA LYS A 29 -33.89 2.99 -2.89
C LYS A 29 -33.16 2.64 -1.59
N GLU A 30 -33.17 1.36 -1.22
CA GLU A 30 -32.49 0.88 -0.02
C GLU A 30 -31.00 1.24 -0.14
N SER A 31 -30.64 2.30 0.56
CA SER A 31 -29.30 2.86 0.49
C SER A 31 -28.46 2.03 1.41
N ILE A 32 -27.70 1.09 0.84
CA ILE A 32 -26.68 0.33 1.55
C ILE A 32 -25.80 1.38 2.22
N ILE A 33 -25.97 1.54 3.54
CA ILE A 33 -25.14 2.42 4.34
C ILE A 33 -23.79 1.70 4.41
N SER A 34 -22.95 2.00 3.43
CA SER A 34 -21.55 1.66 3.46
C SER A 34 -20.97 2.45 4.62
N SER A 35 -20.95 1.84 5.81
CA SER A 35 -20.35 2.40 7.00
C SER A 35 -19.00 3.01 6.63
N PRO A 36 -18.69 4.25 7.02
CA PRO A 36 -17.39 4.80 6.77
C PRO A 36 -16.37 3.90 7.46
N VAL A 37 -15.65 3.11 6.66
CA VAL A 37 -14.39 2.50 7.06
C VAL A 37 -13.58 3.64 7.65
N PRO A 38 -13.03 3.52 8.88
CA PRO A 38 -12.37 4.63 9.55
C PRO A 38 -11.31 5.17 8.60
N THR A 39 -11.59 6.36 8.06
CA THR A 39 -10.66 7.08 7.20
C THR A 39 -9.59 7.56 8.14
N ALA A 40 -8.54 6.75 8.28
CA ALA A 40 -7.35 7.11 9.02
C ALA A 40 -6.91 8.47 8.49
N ALA A 41 -7.00 9.48 9.37
CA ALA A 41 -7.09 10.87 8.96
C ALA A 41 -5.93 11.19 8.02
N ALA A 42 -6.19 11.77 6.86
CA ALA A 42 -5.12 12.25 5.99
C ALA A 42 -4.34 13.37 6.71
N PRO A 43 -3.09 13.67 6.31
CA PRO A 43 -2.36 14.82 6.84
C PRO A 43 -3.18 16.12 6.68
N GLU A 44 -2.94 17.09 7.56
CA GLU A 44 -3.64 18.39 7.55
C GLU A 44 -3.49 19.13 6.20
N ASP A 45 -2.33 18.97 5.56
CA ASP A 45 -2.07 19.34 4.17
C ASP A 45 -1.54 18.11 3.40
N PRO A 46 -2.41 17.36 2.71
CA PRO A 46 -1.99 16.20 1.92
C PRO A 46 -1.14 16.58 0.70
N ALA A 47 -1.28 17.80 0.16
CA ALA A 47 -0.58 18.21 -1.05
C ALA A 47 0.90 18.50 -0.73
N ARG A 48 1.15 19.28 0.33
CA ARG A 48 2.50 19.49 0.87
C ARG A 48 3.15 18.17 1.29
N ALA A 49 2.42 17.32 2.00
CA ALA A 49 2.92 16.01 2.40
C ALA A 49 3.29 15.12 1.19
N GLU A 50 2.55 15.22 0.08
CA GLU A 50 2.83 14.48 -1.15
C GLU A 50 4.08 15.01 -1.89
N GLU A 51 4.27 16.33 -1.90
CA GLU A 51 5.49 16.99 -2.41
C GLU A 51 6.72 16.57 -1.59
N GLU A 52 6.64 16.68 -0.26
CA GLU A 52 7.72 16.30 0.66
C GLU A 52 8.11 14.82 0.55
N ILE A 53 7.13 13.90 0.39
CA ILE A 53 7.40 12.49 0.06
C ILE A 53 8.20 12.37 -1.24
N ARG A 54 7.84 13.11 -2.30
CA ARG A 54 8.61 13.05 -3.56
C ARG A 54 10.04 13.58 -3.39
N GLU A 55 10.22 14.66 -2.63
CA GLU A 55 11.54 15.23 -2.35
C GLU A 55 12.43 14.28 -1.54
N SER A 56 11.92 13.71 -0.44
CA SER A 56 12.66 12.71 0.37
C SER A 56 13.06 11.47 -0.43
N TRP A 57 12.16 10.96 -1.28
CA TRP A 57 12.50 9.85 -2.18
C TRP A 57 13.52 10.25 -3.25
N ALA A 58 13.42 11.44 -3.84
CA ALA A 58 14.43 11.95 -4.76
C ALA A 58 15.80 12.14 -4.08
N ARG A 59 15.82 12.64 -2.84
CA ARG A 59 17.03 12.79 -2.02
C ARG A 59 17.65 11.43 -1.72
N PHE A 60 16.86 10.42 -1.36
CA PHE A 60 17.36 9.07 -1.07
C PHE A 60 18.07 8.43 -2.28
N PHE A 61 17.44 8.48 -3.47
CA PHE A 61 17.93 7.84 -4.69
C PHE A 61 18.81 8.73 -5.59
N SER A 62 19.02 10.00 -5.25
CA SER A 62 19.94 10.87 -5.99
C SER A 62 21.37 10.35 -5.87
N PRO A 63 22.19 10.35 -6.95
CA PRO A 63 23.61 10.04 -6.87
C PRO A 63 24.44 11.11 -6.15
N GLU A 64 23.91 12.33 -6.01
CA GLU A 64 24.62 13.49 -5.46
C GLU A 64 24.46 13.65 -3.94
N SER A 65 23.49 12.95 -3.34
CA SER A 65 23.33 12.90 -1.88
C SER A 65 24.50 12.18 -1.21
N SER A 66 24.90 12.65 -0.03
CA SER A 66 25.82 11.96 0.88
C SER A 66 25.14 10.76 1.58
N VAL A 67 25.85 10.05 2.45
CA VAL A 67 25.23 8.99 3.29
C VAL A 67 24.30 9.61 4.34
N GLU A 68 24.70 10.75 4.91
CA GLU A 68 23.97 11.52 5.91
C GLU A 68 22.64 12.03 5.34
N ASP A 69 22.68 12.67 4.16
CA ASP A 69 21.49 13.11 3.40
C ASP A 69 20.48 11.99 3.11
N ARG A 70 20.92 10.73 3.03
CA ARG A 70 20.05 9.56 2.83
C ARG A 70 19.52 9.00 4.14
N ALA A 71 20.25 9.19 5.25
CA ALA A 71 19.81 8.81 6.57
C ALA A 71 18.74 9.78 7.11
N ASP A 72 18.88 11.08 6.86
CA ASP A 72 17.90 12.09 7.32
C ASP A 72 16.50 11.87 6.73
N VAL A 73 16.44 11.43 5.46
CA VAL A 73 15.20 11.10 4.74
C VAL A 73 14.77 9.63 4.87
N ALA A 74 15.38 8.85 5.77
CA ALA A 74 15.04 7.46 6.05
C ALA A 74 14.53 7.26 7.49
N GLU A 75 13.48 6.45 7.64
CA GLU A 75 12.99 5.97 8.93
C GLU A 75 14.14 5.30 9.70
N ASN A 76 14.35 5.71 10.95
CA ASN A 76 15.46 5.25 11.80
C ASN A 76 16.86 5.35 11.14
N GLY A 77 17.05 6.26 10.17
CA GLY A 77 18.22 6.26 9.27
C GLY A 77 19.60 6.28 9.95
N GLY A 78 19.73 6.88 11.14
CA GLY A 78 20.96 6.82 11.95
C GLY A 78 21.30 5.42 12.47
N GLN A 79 20.30 4.55 12.73
CA GLN A 79 20.53 3.14 13.06
C GLN A 79 20.86 2.31 11.81
N TYR A 80 20.27 2.68 10.67
CA TYR A 80 20.49 2.01 9.38
C TYR A 80 21.66 2.59 8.56
N GLN A 81 22.45 3.51 9.11
CA GLN A 81 23.47 4.28 8.40
C GLN A 81 24.48 3.39 7.64
N LEU A 82 24.92 2.27 8.24
CA LEU A 82 25.83 1.31 7.60
C LEU A 82 25.19 0.56 6.40
N MET A 83 23.88 0.31 6.44
CA MET A 83 23.14 -0.29 5.32
C MET A 83 22.93 0.71 4.19
N ILE A 84 22.63 1.96 4.54
CA ILE A 84 22.52 3.09 3.60
C ILE A 84 23.88 3.36 2.94
N GLU A 85 24.97 3.30 3.69
CA GLU A 85 26.34 3.40 3.17
C GLU A 85 26.69 2.25 2.21
N ALA A 86 26.32 1.01 2.56
CA ALA A 86 26.52 -0.15 1.68
C ALA A 86 25.75 0.00 0.36
N LEU A 87 24.47 0.41 0.41
CA LEU A 87 23.65 0.71 -0.76
C LEU A 87 24.23 1.86 -1.62
N ALA A 88 24.79 2.90 -1.00
CA ALA A 88 25.40 4.02 -1.71
C ALA A 88 26.74 3.66 -2.38
N LYS A 89 27.48 2.68 -1.84
CA LYS A 89 28.80 2.27 -2.35
C LYS A 89 28.75 1.10 -3.34
N ASP A 90 27.82 0.16 -3.17
CA ASP A 90 27.67 -1.03 -4.02
C ASP A 90 27.51 -0.68 -5.52
N ARG A 91 28.00 -1.58 -6.38
CA ARG A 91 28.13 -1.33 -7.83
C ARG A 91 26.81 -1.12 -8.55
N LYS A 92 25.72 -1.77 -8.11
CA LYS A 92 24.42 -1.76 -8.78
C LYS A 92 23.43 -0.80 -8.10
N SER A 93 23.31 -0.89 -6.78
CA SER A 93 22.30 -0.14 -6.03
C SER A 93 22.51 1.38 -6.11
N ARG A 94 23.75 1.87 -6.21
CA ARG A 94 24.06 3.29 -6.51
C ARG A 94 23.64 3.78 -7.92
N LEU A 95 23.36 2.86 -8.85
CA LEU A 95 22.85 3.19 -10.19
C LEU A 95 21.31 3.30 -10.22
N LEU A 96 20.63 2.89 -9.14
CA LEU A 96 19.19 3.02 -9.02
C LEU A 96 18.77 4.49 -9.02
N ARG A 97 17.77 4.80 -9.84
CA ARG A 97 17.00 6.05 -9.79
C ARG A 97 15.55 5.71 -9.53
N VAL A 98 14.85 6.57 -8.81
CA VAL A 98 13.41 6.39 -8.54
C VAL A 98 12.58 7.38 -9.35
N ARG A 99 11.35 6.96 -9.66
CA ARG A 99 10.22 7.86 -9.89
C ARG A 99 9.09 7.44 -8.97
N VAL A 100 8.55 8.39 -8.21
CA VAL A 100 7.28 8.19 -7.49
C VAL A 100 6.15 8.32 -8.52
N ASP A 101 5.48 7.21 -8.79
CA ASP A 101 4.35 7.12 -9.71
C ASP A 101 3.01 7.47 -9.02
N SER A 102 2.88 7.20 -7.72
CA SER A 102 1.74 7.61 -6.89
C SER A 102 2.07 7.66 -5.40
N VAL A 103 1.27 8.41 -4.65
CA VAL A 103 1.24 8.40 -3.18
C VAL A 103 -0.20 8.12 -2.74
N THR A 104 -0.37 7.49 -1.58
CA THR A 104 -1.68 7.23 -0.99
C THR A 104 -1.54 7.22 0.53
N PHE A 105 -2.03 8.26 1.19
CA PHE A 105 -2.04 8.33 2.64
C PHE A 105 -2.90 7.21 3.23
N VAL A 106 -2.33 6.51 4.22
CA VAL A 106 -3.01 5.50 5.05
C VAL A 106 -3.08 5.93 6.51
N SER A 107 -2.41 7.04 6.88
CA SER A 107 -2.79 8.00 7.93
C SER A 107 -1.99 9.30 7.76
N ASP A 108 -2.21 10.24 8.67
CA ASP A 108 -1.46 11.45 9.01
C ASP A 108 0.06 11.26 9.17
N LEU A 109 0.47 10.03 9.53
CA LEU A 109 1.84 9.61 9.79
C LEU A 109 2.32 8.52 8.83
N ARG A 110 1.48 8.01 7.92
CA ARG A 110 1.80 6.85 7.07
C ARG A 110 1.26 7.00 5.65
N ALA A 111 2.09 6.73 4.65
CA ALA A 111 1.69 6.69 3.24
C ALA A 111 2.22 5.44 2.54
N ARG A 112 1.45 4.92 1.57
CA ARG A 112 1.93 3.98 0.55
C ARG A 112 2.44 4.77 -0.64
N VAL A 113 3.55 4.33 -1.21
CA VAL A 113 4.20 4.99 -2.36
C VAL A 113 4.29 3.99 -3.51
N GLY A 114 3.54 4.24 -4.58
CA GLY A 114 3.75 3.58 -5.85
C GLY A 114 5.01 4.17 -6.49
N TYR A 115 6.04 3.36 -6.70
CA TYR A 115 7.28 3.82 -7.30
C TYR A 115 7.82 2.85 -8.34
N THR A 116 8.64 3.37 -9.24
CA THR A 116 9.42 2.61 -10.20
C THR A 116 10.90 2.90 -10.01
N LEU A 117 11.70 1.84 -9.88
CA LEU A 117 13.15 1.86 -9.92
C LEU A 117 13.67 1.64 -11.34
N PHE A 118 14.70 2.40 -11.69
CA PHE A 118 15.44 2.30 -12.94
C PHE A 118 16.93 2.09 -12.67
N SER A 119 17.57 1.17 -13.40
CA SER A 119 19.03 1.14 -13.57
C SER A 119 19.34 1.42 -15.02
N ASP A 120 20.24 2.36 -15.31
CA ASP A 120 20.68 2.68 -16.68
C ASP A 120 19.50 2.96 -17.64
N GLY A 121 18.47 3.65 -17.12
CA GLY A 121 17.23 3.99 -17.83
C GLY A 121 16.20 2.85 -17.95
N ARG A 122 16.53 1.62 -17.55
CA ARG A 122 15.65 0.44 -17.66
C ARG A 122 14.92 0.18 -16.34
N LYS A 123 13.60 -0.04 -16.39
CA LYS A 123 12.82 -0.44 -15.19
C LYS A 123 13.36 -1.77 -14.64
N VAL A 124 13.67 -1.81 -13.34
CA VAL A 124 14.15 -3.00 -12.61
C VAL A 124 13.19 -3.46 -11.50
N GLY A 125 12.09 -2.73 -11.28
CA GLY A 125 11.06 -3.05 -10.29
C GLY A 125 10.55 -1.79 -9.60
N PRO A 126 10.13 -1.87 -8.32
CA PRO A 126 9.65 -3.10 -7.67
C PRO A 126 8.35 -3.62 -8.32
N GLU A 127 7.86 -4.75 -7.81
CA GLU A 127 6.50 -5.28 -8.10
C GLU A 127 5.47 -4.81 -7.05
N ASN A 128 5.92 -4.47 -5.85
CA ASN A 128 5.10 -4.01 -4.73
C ASN A 128 5.40 -2.53 -4.41
N PRO A 129 4.41 -1.74 -3.94
CA PRO A 129 4.65 -0.38 -3.48
C PRO A 129 5.56 -0.34 -2.25
N GLY A 130 6.21 0.80 -2.05
CA GLY A 130 6.93 1.13 -0.82
C GLY A 130 6.02 1.86 0.17
N GLU A 131 6.61 2.28 1.27
CA GLU A 131 5.91 3.03 2.32
C GLU A 131 6.74 4.26 2.74
N SER A 132 6.07 5.25 3.29
CA SER A 132 6.69 6.40 3.94
C SER A 132 6.00 6.68 5.27
N VAL A 133 6.78 7.21 6.21
CA VAL A 133 6.36 7.53 7.58
C VAL A 133 6.70 8.99 7.86
N ARG A 134 5.89 9.67 8.67
CA ARG A 134 6.26 10.98 9.21
C ARG A 134 6.98 10.78 10.54
N GLN A 135 8.25 11.18 10.62
CA GLN A 135 9.14 11.04 11.76
C GLN A 135 9.92 12.35 11.92
N ASP A 136 9.98 12.91 13.14
CA ASP A 136 10.63 14.20 13.42
C ASP A 136 10.06 15.34 12.55
N ASP A 137 8.73 15.34 12.40
CA ASP A 137 7.95 16.17 11.46
C ASP A 137 8.20 15.96 9.95
N THR A 138 9.26 15.27 9.54
CA THR A 138 9.62 14.98 8.14
C THR A 138 9.02 13.66 7.62
N TRP A 139 8.59 13.63 6.35
CA TRP A 139 8.23 12.41 5.63
C TRP A 139 9.46 11.65 5.13
N LYS A 140 9.68 10.42 5.63
CA LYS A 140 10.86 9.59 5.39
C LYS A 140 10.51 8.27 4.70
N VAL A 141 11.44 7.74 3.92
CA VAL A 141 11.39 6.39 3.31
C VAL A 141 11.44 5.34 4.42
N THR A 142 10.50 4.38 4.47
CA THR A 142 10.48 3.40 5.58
C THR A 142 11.69 2.46 5.59
N GLU A 143 12.08 2.00 6.78
CA GLU A 143 13.22 1.09 6.98
C GLU A 143 13.04 -0.20 6.19
N LYS A 144 11.81 -0.72 6.18
CA LYS A 144 11.35 -1.85 5.36
C LYS A 144 11.50 -1.60 3.86
N THR A 145 11.27 -0.37 3.40
CA THR A 145 11.52 0.01 2.00
C THR A 145 13.03 -0.04 1.72
N VAL A 146 13.88 0.53 2.58
CA VAL A 146 15.34 0.52 2.43
C VAL A 146 15.91 -0.91 2.47
N CYS A 147 15.48 -1.75 3.42
CA CYS A 147 15.77 -3.19 3.47
C CYS A 147 15.47 -3.87 2.13
N SER A 148 14.34 -3.55 1.50
CA SER A 148 13.93 -4.15 0.22
C SER A 148 14.80 -3.76 -0.99
N LEU A 149 15.67 -2.75 -0.87
CA LEU A 149 16.57 -2.31 -1.95
C LEU A 149 17.84 -3.15 -2.05
N THR A 150 18.26 -3.77 -0.95
CA THR A 150 19.48 -4.59 -0.84
C THR A 150 19.54 -5.71 -1.89
N LYS A 151 18.38 -6.29 -2.26
CA LYS A 151 18.22 -7.31 -3.32
C LYS A 151 18.64 -6.84 -4.73
N TYR A 152 18.75 -5.54 -4.96
CA TYR A 152 19.25 -4.96 -6.21
C TYR A 152 20.78 -4.76 -6.21
N GLY A 153 21.43 -4.92 -5.05
CA GLY A 153 22.87 -4.85 -4.91
C GLY A 153 23.61 -6.07 -5.48
N THR A 154 24.89 -6.14 -5.18
CA THR A 154 25.74 -7.33 -5.37
C THR A 154 26.36 -7.75 -4.05
N ASP A 155 26.88 -6.79 -3.30
CA ASP A 155 27.66 -7.01 -2.08
C ASP A 155 27.06 -6.24 -0.89
N VAL A 156 25.72 -6.08 -0.87
CA VAL A 156 24.97 -5.36 0.18
C VAL A 156 24.45 -6.37 1.21
N PRO A 157 24.90 -6.34 2.49
CA PRO A 157 24.37 -7.22 3.52
C PRO A 157 22.91 -6.85 3.85
N GLN A 158 22.11 -7.85 4.21
CA GLN A 158 20.88 -7.58 4.97
C GLN A 158 21.29 -7.11 6.37
N ALA A 159 20.64 -6.08 6.92
CA ALA A 159 20.73 -5.85 8.36
C ALA A 159 19.99 -7.00 9.09
N PRO A 160 20.35 -7.39 10.33
CA PRO A 160 19.64 -8.44 11.07
C PRO A 160 18.18 -8.08 11.45
N THR A 161 17.75 -6.85 11.15
CA THR A 161 16.38 -6.34 11.30
C THR A 161 15.63 -6.24 9.95
N CYS A 162 16.20 -6.77 8.86
CA CYS A 162 15.57 -6.95 7.55
C CYS A 162 14.80 -8.32 7.36
#